data_AF-A0A243Q377-F1
#
_entry.id   AF-A0A243Q377-F1
#
_cell.length_a   1.000
_cell.length_b   1.000
_cell.length_c   1.000
_cell.angle_alpha   90.00
_cell.angle_beta   90.00
_cell.angle_gamma   90.00
#
_symmetry.space_group_name_H-M   'P 1'
#
loop_
_entity.id
_entity.type
_entity.pdbx_description
1 polymer ?
#
loop_
_entity_poly.entity_id
_entity_poly.type
_entity_poly.pdbx_seq_one_letter_code
_entity_poly.pdbx_strand_id
1 'polypeptide(L)'
;MSSTVPGFHNPEIFEVLPNACLSPTARDVFDVLTARQEPGGLVRIRQQEIAERLGLTQSVVSRAIGQLRDKGILSERQRKGTVLIHPLLAGYESLSHMVNHLKDPDTFVWPLNFPTGEIRPPRARDARTGT
;
A
#
# COMPACT_ATOMS: atom_id res chain seq x y z
N MET A 1 -14.11 -13.75 -14.59
CA MET A 1 -13.04 -14.39 -13.80
C MET A 1 -13.13 -13.84 -12.39
N SER A 2 -13.49 -14.68 -11.42
CA SER A 2 -13.54 -14.28 -10.01
C SER A 2 -12.10 -14.07 -9.55
N SER A 3 -11.64 -12.82 -9.51
CA SER A 3 -10.35 -12.50 -8.89
C SER A 3 -10.57 -12.66 -7.39
N THR A 4 -10.15 -13.81 -6.85
CA THR A 4 -10.09 -14.02 -5.40
C THR A 4 -9.09 -13.01 -4.87
N VAL A 5 -9.58 -11.95 -4.22
CA VAL A 5 -8.73 -11.00 -3.52
C VAL A 5 -7.89 -11.82 -2.52
N PRO A 6 -6.55 -11.74 -2.56
CA PRO A 6 -5.72 -12.54 -1.68
C PRO A 6 -6.01 -12.15 -0.22
N GLY A 7 -6.41 -13.11 0.61
CA GLY A 7 -6.91 -12.85 1.97
C GLY A 7 -5.83 -12.80 3.06
N PHE A 8 -4.63 -13.31 2.78
CA PHE A 8 -3.53 -13.33 3.75
C PHE A 8 -2.61 -12.12 3.58
N HIS A 9 -2.35 -11.42 4.67
CA HIS A 9 -1.39 -10.31 4.75
C HIS A 9 -0.38 -10.60 5.86
N ASN A 10 0.83 -10.05 5.74
CA ASN A 10 1.81 -10.14 6.82
C ASN A 10 1.30 -9.37 8.06
N PRO A 11 0.98 -10.05 9.17
CA PRO A 11 0.43 -9.37 10.34
C PRO A 11 1.43 -8.38 10.96
N GLU A 12 2.72 -8.71 11.00
CA GLU A 12 3.76 -7.91 11.65
C GLU A 12 3.91 -6.54 10.98
N ILE A 13 3.90 -6.50 9.65
CA ILE A 13 4.05 -5.21 8.96
C ILE A 13 2.77 -4.38 9.00
N PHE A 14 1.60 -5.02 9.04
CA PHE A 14 0.31 -4.33 9.14
C PHE A 14 0.08 -3.74 10.52
N GLU A 15 0.67 -4.33 11.57
CA GLU A 15 0.70 -3.76 12.93
C GLU A 15 1.41 -2.41 12.96
N VAL A 16 2.51 -2.25 12.21
CA VAL A 16 3.32 -1.02 12.17
C VAL A 16 2.98 -0.09 11.01
N LEU A 17 2.10 -0.48 10.08
CA LEU A 17 1.62 0.38 8.98
C LEU A 17 1.06 1.74 9.44
N PRO A 18 0.39 1.88 10.61
CA PRO A 18 -0.01 3.19 11.14
C PRO A 18 1.15 4.19 11.35
N ASN A 19 2.40 3.74 11.37
CA ASN A 19 3.60 4.57 11.46
C ASN A 19 3.95 5.26 10.14
N ALA A 20 3.41 4.78 9.02
CA ALA A 20 3.52 5.44 7.73
C ALA A 20 2.84 6.82 7.72
N CYS A 21 1.92 7.08 8.67
CA CYS A 21 1.21 8.36 8.81
C CYS A 21 0.60 8.83 7.48
N LEU A 22 -0.05 7.90 6.78
CA LEU A 22 -0.73 8.18 5.52
C LEU A 22 -1.81 9.24 5.72
N SER A 23 -1.95 10.13 4.74
CA SER A 23 -3.15 10.97 4.69
C SER A 23 -4.40 10.10 4.53
N PRO A 24 -5.59 10.58 4.93
CA PRO A 24 -6.83 9.82 4.72
C PRO A 24 -6.98 9.37 3.26
N THR A 25 -6.71 10.25 2.30
CA THR A 25 -6.77 9.92 0.88
C THR A 25 -5.74 8.87 0.45
N ALA A 26 -4.49 8.95 0.94
CA ALA A 26 -3.50 7.92 0.63
C ALA A 26 -3.88 6.57 1.24
N ARG A 27 -4.54 6.58 2.40
CA ARG A 27 -5.10 5.37 3.00
C ARG A 27 -6.24 4.79 2.15
N ASP A 28 -7.18 5.61 1.71
CA ASP A 28 -8.28 5.16 0.83
C ASP A 28 -7.74 4.59 -0.49
N VAL A 29 -6.74 5.23 -1.08
CA VAL A 29 -6.06 4.71 -2.29
C VAL A 29 -5.40 3.37 -2.00
N PHE A 30 -4.67 3.24 -0.88
CA PHE A 30 -4.06 1.97 -0.49
C PHE A 30 -5.11 0.86 -0.32
N ASP A 31 -6.24 1.15 0.32
CA ASP A 31 -7.33 0.18 0.52
C ASP A 31 -7.98 -0.24 -0.82
N VAL A 32 -8.08 0.68 -1.80
CA VAL A 32 -8.53 0.33 -3.16
C VAL A 32 -7.53 -0.58 -3.88
N LEU A 33 -6.23 -0.33 -3.72
CA LEU A 33 -5.18 -1.11 -4.35
C LEU A 33 -5.13 -2.54 -3.77
N THR A 34 -5.17 -2.67 -2.44
CA THR A 34 -5.12 -3.97 -1.76
C THR A 34 -6.36 -4.83 -2.07
N ALA A 35 -7.53 -4.21 -2.24
CA ALA A 35 -8.76 -4.90 -2.63
C ALA A 35 -8.79 -5.38 -4.09
N ARG A 36 -7.83 -4.97 -4.93
CA ARG A 36 -7.79 -5.27 -6.39
C ARG A 36 -6.51 -5.97 -6.83
N GLN A 37 -5.59 -6.22 -5.90
CA GLN A 37 -4.30 -6.81 -6.21
C GLN A 37 -4.42 -8.28 -6.61
N GLU A 38 -3.53 -8.71 -7.50
CA GLU A 38 -3.15 -10.11 -7.64
C GLU A 38 -2.28 -10.52 -6.44
N PRO A 39 -2.19 -11.83 -6.11
CA PRO A 39 -1.21 -12.30 -5.13
C PRO A 39 0.19 -11.75 -5.43
N GLY A 40 0.90 -11.29 -4.41
CA GLY A 40 2.22 -10.64 -4.57
C GLY A 40 2.16 -9.14 -4.89
N GLY A 41 0.97 -8.54 -5.00
CA GLY A 41 0.82 -7.08 -4.90
C GLY A 41 0.74 -6.33 -6.23
N LEU A 42 0.71 -7.04 -7.37
CA LEU A 42 0.50 -6.40 -8.67
C LEU A 42 -0.95 -5.95 -8.80
N VAL A 43 -1.15 -4.67 -9.11
CA VAL A 43 -2.49 -4.11 -9.38
C VAL A 43 -2.52 -3.51 -10.77
N ARG A 44 -3.44 -3.99 -11.62
CA ARG A 44 -3.69 -3.42 -12.96
C ARG A 44 -4.85 -2.43 -12.87
N ILE A 45 -4.52 -1.16 -12.71
CA ILE A 45 -5.49 -0.09 -12.49
C ILE A 45 -4.95 1.26 -12.95
N ARG A 46 -5.78 2.07 -13.61
CA ARG A 46 -5.43 3.46 -13.96
C ARG A 46 -5.77 4.41 -12.81
N GLN A 47 -5.00 5.48 -12.67
CA GLN A 47 -5.30 6.53 -11.68
C GLN A 47 -6.70 7.14 -11.85
N GLN A 48 -7.17 7.24 -13.09
CA GLN A 48 -8.51 7.72 -13.39
C GLN A 48 -9.59 6.80 -12.79
N GLU A 49 -9.42 5.48 -12.86
CA GLU A 49 -10.38 4.52 -12.28
C GLU A 49 -10.41 4.58 -10.74
N ILE A 50 -9.25 4.88 -10.11
CA ILE A 50 -9.19 5.14 -8.66
C ILE A 50 -9.94 6.44 -8.34
N ALA A 51 -9.72 7.48 -9.15
CA ALA A 51 -10.34 8.79 -8.96
C ALA A 51 -11.87 8.70 -9.06
N GLU A 52 -12.38 8.05 -10.11
CA GLU A 52 -13.81 7.78 -10.30
C GLU A 52 -14.40 6.98 -9.13
N ARG A 53 -13.71 5.93 -8.67
CA ARG A 53 -14.18 5.12 -7.53
C ARG A 53 -14.28 5.90 -6.23
N LEU A 54 -13.32 6.78 -5.96
CA LEU A 54 -13.25 7.55 -4.72
C LEU A 54 -14.00 8.90 -4.80
N GLY A 55 -14.56 9.26 -5.95
CA GLY A 55 -15.17 10.58 -6.17
C GLY A 55 -14.14 11.73 -6.07
N LEU A 56 -12.90 11.47 -6.49
CA LEU A 56 -11.77 12.41 -6.41
C LEU A 56 -11.32 12.84 -7.80
N THR A 57 -10.48 13.89 -7.86
CA THR A 57 -9.78 14.23 -9.10
C THR A 57 -8.53 13.37 -9.28
N GLN A 58 -8.12 13.15 -10.53
CA GLN A 58 -6.88 12.42 -10.83
C GLN A 58 -5.64 13.07 -10.19
N SER A 59 -5.62 14.40 -10.06
CA SER A 59 -4.52 15.12 -9.40
C SER A 59 -4.38 14.75 -7.91
N VAL A 60 -5.50 14.56 -7.21
CA VAL A 60 -5.54 14.17 -5.80
C VAL A 60 -5.03 12.73 -5.65
N VAL A 61 -5.49 11.83 -6.52
CA VAL A 61 -5.00 10.44 -6.56
C VAL A 61 -3.50 10.38 -6.86
N SER A 62 -3.02 11.19 -7.80
CA SER A 62 -1.59 11.24 -8.13
C SER A 62 -0.74 11.64 -6.92
N ARG A 63 -1.16 12.65 -6.15
CA ARG A 63 -0.49 13.04 -4.90
C ARG A 63 -0.51 11.93 -3.85
N ALA A 64 -1.65 11.25 -3.70
CA ALA A 64 -1.78 10.12 -2.78
C ALA A 64 -0.84 8.95 -3.17
N ILE A 65 -0.75 8.63 -4.46
CA ILE A 65 0.22 7.63 -4.96
C ILE A 65 1.66 8.09 -4.73
N GLY A 66 1.96 9.38 -4.91
CA GLY A 66 3.25 9.96 -4.57
C GLY A 66 3.60 9.71 -3.09
N GLN A 67 2.69 10.03 -2.18
CA GLN A 67 2.88 9.77 -0.75
C GLN A 67 3.14 8.28 -0.46
N LEU A 68 2.40 7.36 -1.09
CA LEU A 68 2.62 5.93 -0.91
C LEU A 68 3.99 5.48 -1.40
N ARG A 69 4.52 6.07 -2.47
CA ARG A 69 5.89 5.82 -2.95
C ARG A 69 6.95 6.40 -2.04
N ASP A 70 6.75 7.61 -1.56
CA ASP A 70 7.67 8.25 -0.61
C ASP A 70 7.82 7.39 0.66
N LYS A 71 6.75 6.68 1.04
CA LYS A 71 6.73 5.69 2.15
C LYS A 71 7.26 4.31 1.79
N GLY A 72 7.66 4.07 0.54
CA GLY A 72 8.11 2.76 0.06
C GLY A 72 6.99 1.72 -0.02
N ILE A 73 5.72 2.11 0.12
CA ILE A 73 4.57 1.18 0.05
C ILE A 73 4.29 0.74 -1.38
N LEU A 74 4.54 1.63 -2.35
CA LEU A 74 4.47 1.32 -3.77
C LEU A 74 5.85 1.41 -4.40
N SER A 75 6.11 0.58 -5.40
CA SER A 75 7.32 0.69 -6.22
C SER A 75 7.36 2.01 -6.98
N GLU A 76 8.56 2.59 -7.11
CA GLU A 76 8.81 3.73 -8.00
C GLU A 76 8.69 3.34 -9.48
N ARG A 77 9.01 2.08 -9.79
CA ARG A 77 9.02 1.56 -11.16
C ARG A 77 7.65 1.00 -11.49
N GLN A 78 6.96 1.63 -12.43
CA GLN A 78 5.69 1.13 -12.94
C GLN A 78 5.59 1.26 -14.45
N ARG A 79 4.87 0.31 -15.06
CA ARG A 79 4.35 0.47 -16.42
C ARG A 79 3.05 1.28 -16.35
N LYS A 80 2.68 1.92 -17.46
CA LYS A 80 1.43 2.70 -17.53
C LYS A 80 0.24 1.80 -17.21
N GLY A 81 -0.55 2.18 -16.21
CA GLY A 81 -1.76 1.45 -15.80
C GLY A 81 -1.51 0.27 -14.86
N THR A 82 -0.31 0.15 -14.29
CA THR A 82 -0.02 -0.82 -13.23
C THR A 82 0.62 -0.14 -12.04
N VAL A 83 0.42 -0.69 -10.85
CA VAL A 83 1.19 -0.37 -9.65
C VAL A 83 1.61 -1.68 -8.99
N LEU A 84 2.72 -1.65 -8.25
CA LEU A 84 3.20 -2.79 -7.48
C LEU A 84 3.26 -2.39 -6.00
N ILE A 85 2.50 -3.09 -5.17
CA ILE A 85 2.54 -2.97 -3.72
C ILE A 85 3.79 -3.69 -3.21
N HIS A 86 4.42 -3.12 -2.18
CA HIS A 86 5.56 -3.71 -1.50
C HIS A 86 5.25 -5.17 -1.09
N PRO A 87 6.13 -6.16 -1.35
CA PRO A 87 5.85 -7.57 -1.07
C PRO A 87 5.37 -7.83 0.37
N LEU A 88 6.01 -7.21 1.38
CA LEU A 88 5.53 -7.32 2.78
C LEU A 88 4.08 -6.83 3.00
N LEU A 89 3.63 -5.81 2.24
CA LEU A 89 2.29 -5.22 2.36
C LEU A 89 1.28 -5.81 1.35
N ALA A 90 1.73 -6.71 0.47
CA ALA A 90 0.89 -7.35 -0.52
C ALA A 90 -0.06 -8.37 0.12
N GLY A 91 -1.04 -8.80 -0.65
CA GLY A 91 -1.91 -9.93 -0.34
C GLY A 91 -1.36 -11.23 -0.92
N TYR A 92 -1.61 -12.32 -0.20
CA TYR A 92 -1.25 -13.69 -0.57
C TYR A 92 -2.41 -14.64 -0.33
N GLU A 93 -2.33 -15.83 -0.93
CA GLU A 93 -3.34 -16.87 -0.74
C GLU A 93 -3.21 -17.55 0.63
N SER A 94 -2.00 -17.58 1.19
CA SER A 94 -1.69 -18.19 2.48
C SER A 94 -0.34 -17.69 3.02
N LEU A 95 -0.04 -18.02 4.29
CA LEU A 95 1.28 -17.80 4.89
C LEU A 95 2.39 -18.47 4.08
N SER A 96 2.19 -19.71 3.64
CA SER A 96 3.20 -20.45 2.86
C SER A 96 3.48 -19.78 1.50
N HIS A 97 2.43 -19.29 0.83
CA HIS A 97 2.60 -18.53 -0.42
C HIS A 97 3.42 -17.26 -0.16
N MET A 98 3.10 -16.48 0.89
CA MET A 98 3.89 -15.31 1.25
C MET A 98 5.36 -15.66 1.51
N VAL A 99 5.63 -16.65 2.36
CA VAL A 99 6.99 -17.05 2.72
C VAL A 99 7.78 -17.51 1.49
N ASN A 100 7.15 -18.29 0.60
CA ASN A 100 7.80 -18.74 -0.63
C ASN A 100 8.09 -17.56 -1.56
N HIS A 101 7.13 -16.67 -1.76
CA HIS A 101 7.31 -15.48 -2.59
C HIS A 101 8.42 -14.57 -2.03
N LEU A 102 8.49 -14.34 -0.72
CA LEU A 102 9.55 -13.52 -0.10
C LEU A 102 10.93 -14.18 -0.12
N LYS A 103 11.01 -15.51 -0.21
CA LYS A 103 12.27 -16.26 -0.31
C LYS A 103 12.76 -16.42 -1.75
N ASP A 104 11.89 -16.17 -2.72
CA ASP A 104 12.25 -16.25 -4.14
C ASP A 104 13.36 -15.23 -4.46
N PRO A 105 14.50 -15.65 -5.02
CA PRO A 105 15.59 -14.76 -5.41
C PRO A 105 15.17 -13.64 -6.37
N ASP A 106 14.12 -13.87 -7.17
CA ASP A 106 13.61 -12.88 -8.13
C ASP A 106 12.65 -11.86 -7.47
N THR A 107 12.23 -12.08 -6.23
CA THR A 107 11.40 -11.13 -5.49
C THR A 107 12.26 -9.98 -4.97
N PHE A 108 12.12 -8.85 -5.64
CA PHE A 108 12.73 -7.61 -5.19
C PHE A 108 11.93 -6.97 -4.04
N VAL A 109 12.48 -7.03 -2.83
CA VAL A 109 11.95 -6.35 -1.64
C VAL A 109 12.73 -5.04 -1.44
N TRP A 110 12.08 -3.90 -1.63
CA TRP A 110 12.72 -2.59 -1.49
C TRP A 110 12.56 -2.02 -0.07
N PRO A 111 13.24 -0.93 0.31
CA PRO A 111 13.09 -0.36 1.64
C PRO A 111 11.70 0.25 1.89
N LEU A 112 11.17 0.03 3.10
CA LEU A 112 10.03 0.79 3.62
C LEU A 112 10.53 2.07 4.29
N ASN A 113 9.94 3.20 3.94
CA ASN A 113 10.38 4.52 4.38
C ASN A 113 9.47 5.07 5.49
N PHE A 114 9.21 4.23 6.49
CA PHE A 114 8.57 4.59 7.74
C PHE A 114 9.06 3.67 8.86
N PRO A 115 8.95 4.09 10.13
CA PRO A 115 9.40 3.26 11.25
C PRO A 115 8.66 1.93 11.30
N THR A 116 9.40 0.82 11.14
CA THR A 116 8.89 -0.56 11.28
C THR A 116 9.20 -1.17 12.65
N GLY A 117 9.80 -0.40 13.57
CA GLY A 117 10.03 -0.80 14.96
C GLY A 117 8.82 -0.57 15.88
N GLU A 118 8.99 -0.89 17.16
CA GLU A 118 7.89 -1.09 18.12
C GLU A 118 7.02 0.13 18.44
N ILE A 119 7.53 1.35 18.31
CA ILE A 119 6.84 2.55 18.81
C ILE A 119 6.32 3.41 17.67
N ARG A 120 4.98 3.51 17.60
CA ARG A 120 4.30 4.48 16.73
C ARG A 120 4.64 5.91 17.12
N PRO A 121 5.15 6.76 16.21
CA PRO A 121 5.27 8.18 16.47
C PRO A 121 3.92 8.78 16.87
N PRO A 122 3.87 9.72 17.84
CA PRO A 122 2.61 10.33 18.25
C PRO A 122 1.88 10.90 17.03
N ARG A 123 0.54 10.76 17.00
CA ARG A 123 -0.27 11.47 16.00
C ARG A 123 0.14 12.94 16.07
N ALA A 124 0.45 13.54 14.91
CA ALA A 124 0.64 14.98 14.84
C ALA A 124 -0.55 15.62 15.56
N ARG A 125 -0.27 16.37 16.64
CA ARG A 125 -1.31 17.00 17.44
C ARG A 125 -2.14 17.89 16.51
N ASP A 126 -3.46 17.79 16.61
CA ASP A 126 -4.34 18.74 15.95
C ASP A 126 -3.99 20.12 16.51
N ALA A 127 -3.50 21.02 15.66
CA ALA A 127 -3.13 22.37 16.08
C ALA A 127 -4.34 23.17 16.61
N ARG A 128 -5.56 22.63 16.48
CA ARG A 128 -6.80 23.26 16.95
C ARG A 128 -7.18 22.97 18.40
N THR A 129 -6.47 22.12 19.14
CA THR A 129 -6.84 21.82 20.53
C THR A 129 -6.38 22.87 21.56
N GLY A 130 -5.95 24.05 21.11
CA GLY A 130 -5.69 25.20 21.98
C GLY A 130 -6.79 26.25 21.85
N THR A 131 -7.96 26.01 22.47
CA THR A 131 -8.92 27.06 22.83
C THR A 131 -9.34 26.86 24.27
#